data_AF-A0A956C1V1-F1
#
_entry.id   AF-A0A956C1V1-F1
#
_cell.length_a   1.000
_cell.length_b   1.000
_cell.length_c   1.000
_cell.angle_alpha   90.00
_cell.angle_beta   90.00
_cell.angle_gamma   90.00
#
_symmetry.space_group_name_H-M   'P 1'
#
loop_
_entity.id
_entity.type
_entity.pdbx_description
1 polymer ?
#
loop_
_entity_poly.entity_id
_entity_poly.type
_entity_poly.pdbx_seq_one_letter_code
_entity_poly.pdbx_strand_id
1 'polypeptide(L)'
;MTTKRYERPTIGGWLRPALIGPWLSVYGAVTAIAALGIDRGLFGKVVGWAVGMVVGSAWALVFILAAALVDLLLLGVRVRTLPAGRRGWSMSLLSPLATIGIYMAVPPHTFIKYGPWGVVGAILVPMFAVLIAFRVAAGQKPLR
;
A
#
# COMPACT_ATOMS: atom_id res chain seq x y z
N MET A 1 2.73 -13.93 33.56
CA MET A 1 3.00 -13.05 32.40
C MET A 1 4.07 -13.69 31.54
N THR A 2 3.72 -14.26 30.39
CA THR A 2 4.72 -14.79 29.44
C THR A 2 5.43 -13.63 28.76
N THR A 3 6.65 -13.35 29.19
CA THR A 3 7.60 -12.46 28.51
C THR A 3 7.93 -13.07 27.15
N LYS A 4 7.21 -12.65 26.10
CA LYS A 4 7.56 -13.06 24.73
C LYS A 4 8.98 -12.58 24.45
N ARG A 5 9.90 -13.53 24.23
CA ARG A 5 11.27 -13.26 23.81
C ARG A 5 11.23 -12.46 22.52
N TYR A 6 11.94 -11.33 22.50
CA TYR A 6 12.07 -10.52 21.28
C TYR A 6 12.93 -11.29 20.28
N GLU A 7 12.34 -11.69 19.17
CA GLU A 7 13.07 -12.20 18.01
C GLU A 7 13.28 -11.07 17.02
N ARG A 8 14.54 -10.82 16.66
CA ARG A 8 14.86 -9.84 15.62
C ARG A 8 14.15 -10.25 14.32
N PRO A 9 13.40 -9.34 13.69
CA PRO A 9 12.82 -9.60 12.38
C PRO A 9 13.90 -10.03 11.39
N THR A 10 13.75 -11.19 10.77
CA THR A 10 14.61 -11.58 9.64
C THR A 10 14.25 -10.76 8.42
N ILE A 11 15.21 -10.52 7.52
CA ILE A 11 14.96 -9.83 6.24
C ILE A 11 13.83 -10.53 5.47
N GLY A 12 13.82 -11.86 5.46
CA GLY A 12 12.73 -12.64 4.84
C GLY A 12 11.37 -12.45 5.51
N GLY A 13 11.33 -12.23 6.83
CA GLY A 13 10.11 -11.95 7.59
C GLY A 13 9.49 -10.58 7.27
N TRP A 14 10.30 -9.62 6.83
CA TRP A 14 9.87 -8.31 6.31
C TRP A 14 9.53 -8.36 4.82
N LEU A 15 10.39 -8.99 4.03
CA LEU A 15 10.31 -8.95 2.57
C LEU A 15 9.04 -9.63 2.06
N ARG A 16 8.65 -10.77 2.65
CA ARG A 16 7.43 -11.50 2.24
C ARG A 16 6.17 -10.64 2.31
N PRO A 17 5.79 -10.07 3.47
CA PRO A 17 4.61 -9.21 3.53
C PRO A 17 4.80 -7.93 2.72
N ALA A 18 6.00 -7.33 2.67
CA ALA A 18 6.25 -6.11 1.91
C ALA A 18 6.05 -6.30 0.40
N LEU A 19 6.48 -7.44 -0.15
CA LEU A 19 6.32 -7.76 -1.56
C LEU A 19 4.92 -8.27 -1.89
N ILE A 20 4.38 -9.23 -1.11
CA ILE A 20 3.15 -9.95 -1.48
C ILE A 20 1.88 -9.20 -1.05
N GLY A 21 1.93 -8.51 0.10
CA GLY A 21 0.78 -7.80 0.66
C GLY A 21 0.12 -6.82 -0.31
N PRO A 22 0.89 -5.95 -1.01
CA PRO A 22 0.29 -4.97 -1.91
C PRO A 22 -0.39 -5.63 -3.12
N TRP A 23 0.17 -6.72 -3.65
CA TRP A 23 -0.47 -7.48 -4.73
C TRP A 23 -1.82 -8.04 -4.32
N LEU A 24 -1.88 -8.74 -3.19
CA LEU A 24 -3.13 -9.33 -2.68
C LEU A 24 -4.19 -8.26 -2.42
N SER A 25 -3.77 -7.14 -1.86
CA SER A 25 -4.63 -5.99 -1.58
C SER A 25 -5.23 -5.40 -2.86
N VAL A 26 -4.38 -5.10 -3.84
CA VAL A 26 -4.82 -4.48 -5.10
C VAL A 26 -5.67 -5.45 -5.92
N TYR A 27 -5.28 -6.72 -6.01
CA TYR A 27 -6.06 -7.73 -6.75
C TYR A 27 -7.41 -7.99 -6.09
N GLY A 28 -7.45 -8.03 -4.75
CA GLY A 28 -8.70 -8.11 -4.00
C GLY A 28 -9.60 -6.91 -4.29
N ALA A 29 -9.05 -5.69 -4.29
CA ALA A 29 -9.79 -4.48 -4.59
C ALA A 29 -10.32 -4.46 -6.04
N VAL A 30 -9.48 -4.76 -7.03
CA VAL A 30 -9.87 -4.83 -8.45
C VAL A 30 -10.98 -5.86 -8.66
N THR A 31 -10.83 -7.04 -8.07
CA THR A 31 -11.83 -8.10 -8.16
C THR A 31 -13.14 -7.69 -7.50
N ALA A 32 -13.10 -7.06 -6.32
CA ALA A 32 -14.28 -6.55 -5.65
C ALA A 32 -14.99 -5.47 -6.47
N ILE A 33 -14.25 -4.51 -7.04
CA ILE A 33 -14.80 -3.45 -7.90
C ILE A 33 -15.51 -4.04 -9.12
N ALA A 34 -14.89 -5.02 -9.79
CA ALA A 34 -15.46 -5.69 -10.95
C ALA A 34 -16.69 -6.55 -10.59
N ALA A 35 -16.64 -7.27 -9.46
CA ALA A 35 -17.74 -8.10 -8.98
C ALA A 35 -18.96 -7.25 -8.60
N LEU A 36 -18.73 -6.09 -7.97
CA LEU A 36 -19.78 -5.14 -7.57
C LEU A 36 -20.30 -4.29 -8.74
N GLY A 37 -19.69 -4.35 -9.92
CA GLY A 37 -20.14 -3.60 -11.10
C GLY A 37 -19.91 -2.09 -11.00
N ILE A 38 -18.93 -1.66 -10.21
CA ILE A 38 -18.62 -0.22 -9.99
C ILE A 38 -17.91 0.39 -11.22
N ASP A 39 -17.46 -0.43 -12.16
CA ASP A 39 -16.64 -0.14 -13.33
C ASP A 39 -17.35 0.61 -14.49
N ARG A 40 -18.57 1.11 -14.27
CA ARG A 40 -19.35 1.97 -15.20
C ARG A 40 -19.52 1.43 -16.64
N GLY A 41 -19.21 0.16 -16.90
CA GLY A 41 -19.57 -0.55 -18.14
C GLY A 41 -18.75 -0.21 -19.39
N LEU A 42 -17.60 0.48 -19.28
CA LEU A 42 -16.85 0.96 -20.45
C LEU A 42 -16.26 -0.15 -21.36
N PHE A 43 -15.96 -1.34 -20.82
CA PHE A 43 -15.35 -2.45 -21.58
C PHE A 43 -16.00 -3.83 -21.33
N GLY A 44 -17.10 -3.89 -20.58
CA GLY A 44 -17.67 -5.16 -20.09
C GLY A 44 -16.86 -5.78 -18.95
N LYS A 45 -17.53 -6.56 -18.08
CA LYS A 45 -16.99 -6.99 -16.78
C LYS A 45 -15.64 -7.72 -16.85
N VAL A 46 -15.47 -8.64 -17.82
CA VAL A 46 -14.27 -9.48 -17.93
C VAL A 46 -13.07 -8.67 -18.45
N VAL A 47 -13.28 -7.84 -19.48
CA VAL A 47 -12.20 -7.00 -20.03
C VAL A 47 -11.83 -5.90 -19.06
N GLY A 48 -12.81 -5.25 -18.42
CA GLY A 48 -12.57 -4.26 -17.37
C GLY A 48 -11.78 -4.84 -16.19
N TRP A 49 -12.11 -6.05 -15.75
CA TRP A 49 -11.33 -6.77 -14.75
C TRP A 49 -9.90 -7.07 -15.20
N ALA A 50 -9.70 -7.57 -16.42
CA ALA A 50 -8.37 -7.88 -16.95
C ALA A 50 -7.49 -6.62 -17.08
N VAL A 51 -8.04 -5.53 -17.61
CA VAL A 51 -7.35 -4.22 -17.66
C VAL A 51 -7.04 -3.73 -16.24
N GLY A 52 -8.01 -3.85 -15.33
CA GLY A 52 -7.82 -3.52 -13.92
C GLY A 52 -6.71 -4.32 -13.27
N MET A 53 -6.54 -5.60 -13.60
CA MET A 53 -5.44 -6.43 -13.12
C MET A 53 -4.09 -5.94 -13.65
N VAL A 54 -3.99 -5.59 -14.93
CA VAL A 54 -2.75 -5.06 -15.52
C VAL A 54 -2.37 -3.70 -14.89
N VAL A 55 -3.31 -2.77 -14.82
CA VAL A 55 -3.09 -1.45 -14.22
C VAL A 55 -2.80 -1.58 -12.72
N GLY A 56 -3.56 -2.43 -12.03
CA GLY A 56 -3.36 -2.77 -10.63
C GLY A 56 -2.00 -3.38 -10.36
N SER A 57 -1.45 -4.14 -11.32
CA SER A 57 -0.10 -4.71 -11.22
C SER A 57 0.98 -3.63 -11.21
N ALA A 58 0.92 -2.69 -12.16
CA ALA A 58 1.81 -1.54 -12.19
C ALA A 58 1.68 -0.71 -10.90
N TRP A 59 0.46 -0.52 -10.43
CA TRP A 59 0.17 0.18 -9.19
C TRP A 59 0.77 -0.52 -7.95
N ALA A 60 0.58 -1.84 -7.83
CA ALA A 60 1.13 -2.64 -6.73
C ALA A 60 2.65 -2.57 -6.71
N LEU A 61 3.31 -2.62 -7.88
CA LEU A 61 4.75 -2.47 -8.00
C LEU A 61 5.23 -1.11 -7.46
N VAL A 62 4.61 0.00 -7.88
CA VAL A 62 4.93 1.34 -7.37
C VAL A 62 4.74 1.40 -5.85
N PHE A 63 3.66 0.81 -5.36
CA PHE A 63 3.36 0.77 -3.93
C PHE A 63 4.40 -0.02 -3.14
N ILE A 64 4.88 -1.14 -3.66
CA ILE A 64 5.95 -1.94 -3.06
C ILE A 64 7.23 -1.12 -2.95
N LEU A 65 7.62 -0.42 -4.02
CA LEU A 65 8.82 0.42 -4.03
C LEU A 65 8.71 1.56 -3.01
N ALA A 66 7.56 2.24 -2.98
CA ALA A 66 7.30 3.31 -2.01
C ALA A 66 7.28 2.77 -0.56
N ALA A 67 6.66 1.62 -0.33
CA ALA A 67 6.62 0.96 0.98
C ALA A 67 8.02 0.58 1.46
N ALA A 68 8.84 -0.02 0.59
CA ALA A 68 10.21 -0.38 0.89
C ALA A 68 11.06 0.86 1.20
N LEU A 69 10.92 1.92 0.40
CA LEU A 69 11.60 3.19 0.64
C LEU A 69 11.22 3.77 2.02
N VAL A 70 9.93 3.85 2.35
CA VAL A 70 9.46 4.35 3.65
C VAL A 70 9.99 3.50 4.80
N ASP A 71 10.00 2.17 4.66
CA ASP A 71 10.51 1.27 5.68
C ASP A 71 12.01 1.48 5.93
N LEU A 72 12.80 1.66 4.86
CA LEU A 72 14.23 1.93 4.93
C LEU A 72 14.54 3.32 5.51
N LEU A 73 13.77 4.36 5.12
CA LEU A 73 13.93 5.70 5.68
C LEU A 73 13.64 5.73 7.18
N LEU A 74 12.53 5.11 7.61
CA LEU A 74 12.17 5.06 9.03
C LEU A 74 13.14 4.21 9.85
N LEU A 75 13.75 3.19 9.24
CA LEU A 75 14.85 2.45 9.84
C LEU A 75 16.12 3.31 9.96
N GLY A 76 16.47 4.06 8.91
CA GLY A 76 17.63 4.94 8.87
C GLY A 76 17.57 6.06 9.92
N VAL A 77 16.39 6.66 10.12
CA VAL A 77 16.14 7.67 11.17
C VAL A 77 15.92 7.01 12.55
N ARG A 78 16.03 5.69 12.66
CA ARG A 78 15.82 4.91 13.90
C ARG A 78 14.47 5.20 14.56
N VAL A 79 13.43 5.46 13.75
CA VAL A 79 12.07 5.67 14.25
C VAL A 79 11.42 4.33 14.61
N ARG A 80 11.75 3.27 13.86
CA ARG A 80 11.17 1.94 14.05
C ARG A 80 12.05 0.81 13.51
N THR A 81 11.68 -0.41 13.87
CA THR A 81 12.22 -1.64 13.28
C THR A 81 11.40 -2.08 12.06
N LEU A 82 11.99 -2.93 11.22
CA LEU A 82 11.31 -3.45 10.02
C LEU A 82 10.04 -4.24 10.42
N PRO A 83 8.93 -4.03 9.70
CA PRO A 83 7.66 -4.66 10.03
C PRO A 83 7.70 -6.14 9.64
N ALA A 84 7.36 -7.04 10.57
CA ALA A 84 7.34 -8.48 10.32
C ALA A 84 6.12 -9.18 10.95
N GLY A 85 5.92 -10.44 10.56
CA GLY A 85 4.84 -11.29 11.05
C GLY A 85 3.45 -10.67 10.78
N ARG A 86 2.51 -10.88 11.70
CA ARG A 86 1.11 -10.43 11.55
C ARG A 86 0.99 -8.92 11.29
N ARG A 87 1.82 -8.10 11.94
CA ARG A 87 1.80 -6.64 11.78
C ARG A 87 2.31 -6.20 10.41
N GLY A 88 3.37 -6.84 9.91
CA GLY A 88 3.85 -6.59 8.55
C GLY A 88 2.79 -6.91 7.51
N TRP A 89 2.11 -8.05 7.66
CA TRP A 89 1.01 -8.43 6.78
C TRP A 89 -0.15 -7.44 6.81
N SER A 90 -0.64 -7.06 8.00
CA SER A 90 -1.77 -6.14 8.09
C SER A 90 -1.45 -4.74 7.57
N MET A 91 -0.26 -4.20 7.86
CA MET A 91 0.15 -2.92 7.26
C MET A 91 0.24 -3.01 5.74
N SER A 92 0.83 -4.08 5.23
CA SER A 92 1.05 -4.24 3.79
C SER A 92 -0.24 -4.45 3.01
N LEU A 93 -1.22 -5.12 3.61
CA LEU A 93 -2.55 -5.32 3.03
C LEU A 93 -3.44 -4.07 3.13
N LEU A 94 -3.43 -3.39 4.28
CA LEU A 94 -4.36 -2.27 4.54
C LEU A 94 -3.89 -0.96 3.91
N SER A 95 -2.58 -0.71 3.81
CA SER A 95 -2.08 0.56 3.26
C SER A 95 -2.55 0.80 1.81
N PRO A 96 -2.45 -0.16 0.87
CA PRO A 96 -2.95 0.07 -0.49
C PRO A 96 -4.47 0.28 -0.52
N LEU A 97 -5.25 -0.46 0.28
CA LEU A 97 -6.71 -0.26 0.37
C LEU A 97 -7.06 1.13 0.87
N ALA A 98 -6.38 1.62 1.92
CA ALA A 98 -6.59 2.95 2.44
C ALA A 98 -6.26 4.03 1.40
N THR A 99 -5.16 3.86 0.66
CA THR A 99 -4.79 4.76 -0.44
C THR A 99 -5.82 4.74 -1.58
N ILE A 100 -6.28 3.56 -2.01
CA ILE A 100 -7.35 3.43 -3.01
C ILE A 100 -8.64 4.10 -2.52
N GLY A 101 -9.00 3.91 -1.24
CA GLY A 101 -10.15 4.57 -0.62
C GLY A 101 -10.06 6.10 -0.67
N ILE A 102 -8.87 6.67 -0.44
CA ILE A 102 -8.65 8.11 -0.59
C ILE A 102 -8.89 8.55 -2.04
N TYR A 103 -8.39 7.81 -3.03
CA TYR A 103 -8.61 8.18 -4.43
C TYR A 103 -10.06 8.00 -4.89
N MET A 104 -10.81 7.09 -4.29
CA MET A 104 -12.25 6.98 -4.55
C MET A 104 -13.01 8.22 -4.04
N ALA A 105 -12.61 8.77 -2.89
CA ALA A 105 -13.20 9.99 -2.34
C ALA A 105 -12.71 11.25 -3.07
N VAL A 106 -11.42 11.30 -3.42
CA VAL A 106 -10.76 12.44 -4.05
C VAL A 106 -9.95 11.94 -5.26
N PRO A 107 -10.56 11.87 -6.45
CA PRO A 107 -9.90 11.31 -7.63
C PRO A 107 -8.73 12.17 -8.13
N PRO A 108 -7.55 11.59 -8.41
CA PRO A 108 -6.37 12.35 -8.82
C PRO A 108 -6.53 13.20 -10.09
N HIS A 109 -7.42 12.77 -11.01
CA HIS A 109 -7.69 13.52 -12.24
C HIS A 109 -8.34 14.90 -12.00
N THR A 110 -8.92 15.13 -10.82
CA THR A 110 -9.46 16.46 -10.45
C THR A 110 -8.37 17.53 -10.29
N PHE A 111 -7.11 17.11 -10.16
CA PHE A 111 -5.94 17.99 -10.04
C PHE A 111 -5.29 18.34 -11.38
N ILE A 112 -5.84 17.89 -12.52
CA ILE A 112 -5.32 18.22 -13.86
C ILE A 112 -5.24 19.74 -14.09
N LYS A 113 -6.15 20.52 -13.48
CA LYS A 113 -6.15 21.99 -13.53
C LYS A 113 -4.88 22.64 -12.96
N TYR A 114 -4.10 21.92 -12.16
CA TYR A 114 -2.82 22.36 -11.61
C TYR A 114 -1.62 21.85 -12.43
N GLY A 115 -1.87 21.29 -13.62
CA GLY A 115 -0.85 20.72 -14.50
C GLY A 115 -0.47 19.27 -14.15
N PRO A 116 0.43 18.65 -14.95
CA PRO A 116 0.83 17.24 -14.78
C PRO A 116 1.39 16.93 -13.38
N TRP A 117 2.17 17.86 -12.81
CA TRP A 117 2.74 17.73 -11.47
C TRP A 117 1.69 17.76 -10.36
N GLY A 118 0.56 18.45 -10.56
CA GLY A 118 -0.57 18.42 -9.63
C GLY A 118 -1.16 17.01 -9.51
N VAL A 119 -1.29 16.30 -10.63
CA VAL A 119 -1.75 14.90 -10.64
C VAL A 119 -0.73 13.97 -9.98
N VAL A 120 0.56 14.14 -10.29
CA VAL A 120 1.63 13.36 -9.64
C VAL A 120 1.61 13.56 -8.13
N GLY A 121 1.47 14.81 -7.66
CA GLY A 121 1.34 15.13 -6.24
C GLY A 121 0.10 14.49 -5.61
N ALA A 122 -1.05 14.58 -6.27
CA ALA A 122 -2.31 13.97 -5.81
C ALA A 122 -2.25 12.44 -5.72
N ILE A 123 -1.38 11.81 -6.52
CA ILE A 123 -1.10 10.37 -6.45
C ILE A 123 -0.12 10.09 -5.29
N LEU A 124 1.06 10.70 -5.30
CA LEU A 124 2.14 10.32 -4.39
C LEU A 124 1.88 10.76 -2.94
N VAL A 125 1.32 11.95 -2.71
CA VAL A 125 1.17 12.49 -1.35
C VAL A 125 0.27 11.59 -0.49
N PRO A 126 -0.95 11.19 -0.91
CA PRO A 126 -1.76 10.25 -0.13
C PRO A 126 -1.10 8.89 0.07
N MET A 127 -0.37 8.39 -0.95
CA MET A 127 0.34 7.11 -0.85
C MET A 127 1.39 7.17 0.28
N PHE A 128 2.29 8.14 0.24
CA PHE A 128 3.34 8.30 1.26
C PHE A 128 2.74 8.62 2.63
N ALA A 129 1.70 9.46 2.71
CA ALA A 129 1.04 9.78 3.97
C ALA A 129 0.45 8.53 4.63
N VAL A 130 -0.28 7.70 3.87
CA VAL A 130 -0.85 6.43 4.37
C VAL A 130 0.27 5.47 4.78
N LEU A 131 1.30 5.30 3.96
CA LEU A 131 2.44 4.45 4.29
C LEU A 131 3.04 4.91 5.63
N ILE A 132 3.46 6.15 5.74
CA ILE A 132 4.06 6.69 6.97
C ILE A 132 3.12 6.51 8.17
N ALA A 133 1.84 6.87 8.04
CA ALA A 133 0.87 6.76 9.12
C ALA A 133 0.73 5.33 9.64
N PHE A 134 0.52 4.33 8.76
CA PHE A 134 0.43 2.93 9.16
C PHE A 134 1.74 2.42 9.76
N ARG A 135 2.89 2.84 9.21
CA ARG A 135 4.20 2.43 9.69
C ARG A 135 4.54 2.99 11.06
N VAL A 136 4.16 4.24 11.33
CA VAL A 136 4.40 4.91 12.61
C VAL A 136 3.41 4.41 13.67
N ALA A 137 2.11 4.31 13.33
CA ALA A 137 1.08 3.94 14.29
C ALA A 137 1.15 2.47 14.74
N ALA A 138 1.39 1.55 13.81
CA ALA A 138 1.42 0.11 14.12
C ALA A 138 2.86 -0.47 14.22
N GLY A 139 3.88 0.37 14.00
CA GLY A 139 5.30 -0.03 13.99
C GLY A 139 5.83 -0.39 15.37
N GLN A 140 6.79 -1.31 15.42
CA GLN A 140 7.56 -1.56 16.64
C GLN A 140 8.71 -0.56 16.75
N LYS A 141 8.78 0.15 17.87
CA LYS A 141 9.90 1.06 18.19
C LYS A 141 11.21 0.27 18.26
N PRO A 142 12.36 0.91 17.98
CA PRO A 142 13.65 0.28 18.19
C PRO A 142 13.81 -0.08 19.66
N LEU A 143 14.43 -1.22 19.94
CA LEU A 143 14.89 -1.54 21.29
C LEU A 143 15.92 -0.46 21.70
N ARG A 144 15.70 0.16 22.85
CA ARG A 144 16.70 1.00 23.51
C ARG A 144 17.74 0.13 24.19
#